data_AF-C7GBZ2-F1
#
_entry.id   AF-C7GBZ2-F1
#
_cell.length_a   1.000
_cell.length_b   1.000
_cell.length_c   1.000
_cell.angle_alpha   90.00
_cell.angle_beta   90.00
_cell.angle_gamma   90.00
#
_symmetry.space_group_name_H-M   'P 1'
#
loop_
_entity.id
_entity.type
_entity.pdbx_description
1 polymer ?
#
loop_
_entity_poly.entity_id
_entity_poly.type
_entity_poly.pdbx_seq_one_letter_code
_entity_poly.pdbx_strand_id
1 'polypeptide(L)'
;MNKAHIDINWENYPSDETPLNERNLNKMDGSIDIIDDRVITLDTTKATKAEVATLVADVTFEESTGIITITKKNGSKITIDTQMEKIAINFDYNPITQQIILTLIDGTKQYIDLSALITQYEFHDSDTVAFYIDKDGKVSAIVKEGSIEEKHLEPNYLAKIKVEVAKAESSQQAAAKSEINAKASENAAKASETAAKTSETNAKASETAAAKSATAAAISETNAKPVRHPPVSLQPQPQVKRHLPASPPVPP
;
A
#
# COMPACT_ATOMS: atom_id res chain seq x y z
N MET A 1 35.45 58.36 -70.11
CA MET A 1 35.79 59.72 -70.60
C MET A 1 36.70 59.57 -71.82
N ASN A 2 36.64 60.46 -72.80
CA ASN A 2 37.59 60.49 -73.93
C ASN A 2 38.67 61.54 -73.67
N LYS A 3 39.86 61.39 -74.28
CA LYS A 3 40.96 62.37 -74.25
C LYS A 3 40.45 63.75 -74.65
N ALA A 4 40.68 64.73 -73.80
CA ALA A 4 40.29 66.11 -74.00
C ALA A 4 41.51 67.00 -74.33
N HIS A 5 42.69 66.65 -73.84
CA HIS A 5 43.93 67.33 -74.15
C HIS A 5 44.49 66.90 -75.51
N ILE A 6 45.03 67.87 -76.24
CA ILE A 6 45.78 67.69 -77.47
C ILE A 6 47.03 68.56 -77.31
N ASP A 7 48.19 67.96 -77.52
CA ASP A 7 49.47 68.67 -77.43
C ASP A 7 49.47 69.89 -78.35
N ILE A 8 49.82 71.05 -77.78
CA ILE A 8 49.84 72.34 -78.47
C ILE A 8 51.17 72.53 -79.21
N ASN A 9 52.24 71.88 -78.72
CA ASN A 9 53.61 71.98 -79.25
C ASN A 9 54.06 73.45 -79.42
N TRP A 10 54.27 74.12 -78.29
CA TRP A 10 54.72 75.51 -78.23
C TRP A 10 56.10 75.66 -78.87
N GLU A 11 56.28 76.71 -79.67
CA GLU A 11 57.55 77.10 -80.28
C GLU A 11 57.99 78.47 -79.74
N ASN A 12 59.29 78.75 -79.67
CA ASN A 12 59.77 80.08 -79.32
C ASN A 12 59.53 81.06 -80.48
N TYR A 13 58.58 82.00 -80.33
CA TYR A 13 58.52 83.19 -81.20
C TYR A 13 59.57 84.22 -80.70
N PRO A 14 60.19 85.05 -81.58
CA PRO A 14 61.41 85.79 -81.27
C PRO A 14 61.15 86.92 -80.27
N SER A 15 61.20 86.61 -78.98
CA SER A 15 61.17 87.60 -77.91
C SER A 15 61.96 87.09 -76.71
N ASP A 16 63.06 87.78 -76.41
CA ASP A 16 63.97 87.47 -75.31
C ASP A 16 63.50 88.10 -73.98
N GLU A 17 62.29 88.68 -73.97
CA GLU A 17 61.76 89.52 -72.89
C GLU A 17 60.80 88.78 -71.94
N THR A 18 60.44 87.51 -72.21
CA THR A 18 59.56 86.73 -71.31
C THR A 18 60.26 85.45 -70.80
N PRO A 19 60.24 85.16 -69.49
CA PRO A 19 60.81 83.92 -68.93
C PRO A 19 60.11 82.61 -69.36
N LEU A 20 59.04 82.71 -70.15
CA LEU A 20 58.24 81.60 -70.65
C LEU A 20 58.81 81.13 -72.00
N ASN A 21 59.75 80.20 -71.96
CA ASN A 21 60.27 79.55 -73.15
C ASN A 21 59.45 78.30 -73.51
N GLU A 22 59.53 77.90 -74.77
CA GLU A 22 58.99 76.65 -75.33
C GLU A 22 59.21 75.46 -74.40
N ARG A 23 60.41 75.33 -73.83
CA ARG A 23 60.77 74.22 -72.95
C ARG A 23 59.88 74.14 -71.70
N ASN A 24 59.59 75.27 -71.06
CA ASN A 24 58.76 75.30 -69.85
C ASN A 24 57.28 75.15 -70.20
N LEU A 25 56.83 75.74 -71.30
CA LEU A 25 55.45 75.62 -71.79
C LEU A 25 55.13 74.18 -72.23
N ASN A 26 55.99 73.53 -73.01
CA ASN A 26 55.81 72.13 -73.43
C ASN A 26 55.92 71.15 -72.25
N LYS A 27 56.67 71.47 -71.19
CA LYS A 27 56.64 70.68 -69.95
C LYS A 27 55.30 70.78 -69.23
N MET A 28 54.70 71.98 -69.20
CA MET A 28 53.37 72.17 -68.63
C MET A 28 52.30 71.49 -69.48
N ASP A 29 52.41 71.59 -70.81
CA ASP A 29 51.55 70.92 -71.79
C ASP A 29 51.56 69.39 -71.59
N GLY A 30 52.75 68.78 -71.60
CA GLY A 30 52.88 67.34 -71.32
C GLY A 30 52.44 66.94 -69.90
N SER A 31 52.49 67.85 -68.92
CA SER A 31 51.93 67.58 -67.59
C SER A 31 50.40 67.56 -67.62
N ILE A 32 49.77 68.42 -68.44
CA ILE A 32 48.32 68.42 -68.67
C ILE A 32 47.91 67.13 -69.38
N ASP A 33 48.68 66.67 -70.37
CA ASP A 33 48.46 65.39 -71.04
C ASP A 33 48.43 64.20 -70.06
N ILE A 34 49.44 64.12 -69.18
CA ILE A 34 49.53 63.09 -68.15
C ILE A 34 48.37 63.19 -67.15
N ILE A 35 47.94 64.41 -66.80
CA ILE A 35 46.79 64.61 -65.91
C ILE A 35 45.50 64.11 -66.58
N ASP A 36 45.30 64.43 -67.87
CA ASP A 36 44.14 63.95 -68.63
C ASP A 36 44.10 62.41 -68.67
N ASP A 37 45.23 61.76 -68.97
CA ASP A 37 45.34 60.30 -68.97
C ASP A 37 45.01 59.67 -67.60
N ARG A 38 45.48 60.30 -66.51
CA ARG A 38 45.18 59.87 -65.14
C ARG A 38 43.70 60.06 -64.79
N VAL A 39 43.06 61.13 -65.28
CA VAL A 39 41.63 61.38 -65.09
C VAL A 39 40.80 60.36 -65.85
N ILE A 40 41.17 60.02 -67.08
CA ILE A 40 40.52 58.95 -67.86
C ILE A 40 40.64 57.62 -67.14
N THR A 41 41.86 57.29 -66.67
CA THR A 41 42.12 56.06 -65.91
C THR A 41 41.27 56.01 -64.63
N LEU A 42 41.17 57.12 -63.90
CA LEU A 42 40.33 57.21 -62.71
C LEU A 42 38.84 57.06 -63.04
N ASP A 43 38.38 57.63 -64.16
CA ASP A 43 36.99 57.49 -64.63
C ASP A 43 36.62 56.05 -65.00
N THR A 44 37.56 55.30 -65.59
CA THR A 44 37.35 53.90 -66.00
C THR A 44 37.54 52.90 -64.87
N THR A 45 38.32 53.23 -63.83
CA THR A 45 38.65 52.31 -62.73
C THR A 45 37.88 52.57 -61.44
N LYS A 46 37.28 53.76 -61.27
CA LYS A 46 36.46 54.05 -60.08
C LYS A 46 35.23 53.16 -60.03
N ALA A 47 34.82 52.80 -58.82
CA ALA A 47 33.56 52.12 -58.61
C ALA A 47 32.39 53.00 -59.08
N THR A 48 31.46 52.40 -59.81
CA THR A 48 30.24 53.07 -60.28
C THR A 48 29.27 53.29 -59.11
N LYS A 49 28.36 54.27 -59.28
CA LYS A 49 27.28 54.49 -58.30
C LYS A 49 26.41 53.24 -58.10
N ALA A 50 26.24 52.42 -59.14
CA ALA A 50 25.45 51.19 -59.08
C ALA A 50 26.15 50.11 -58.24
N GLU A 51 27.46 49.94 -58.40
CA GLU A 51 28.24 48.99 -57.59
C GLU A 51 28.23 49.42 -56.12
N VAL A 52 28.53 50.69 -55.85
CA VAL A 52 28.57 51.23 -54.47
C VAL A 52 27.20 51.18 -53.79
N ALA A 53 26.11 51.39 -54.53
CA ALA A 53 24.74 51.34 -54.02
C ALA A 53 24.38 50.01 -53.32
N THR A 54 24.99 48.91 -53.76
CA THR A 54 24.74 47.57 -53.20
C THR A 54 25.53 47.26 -51.94
N LEU A 55 26.57 48.04 -51.66
CA LEU A 55 27.43 47.87 -50.50
C LEU A 55 26.68 48.19 -49.20
N VAL A 56 27.15 47.61 -48.10
CA VAL A 56 26.61 47.84 -46.77
C VAL A 56 26.98 49.24 -46.30
N ALA A 57 25.98 49.99 -45.86
CA ALA A 57 26.14 51.27 -45.19
C ALA A 57 26.22 51.11 -43.68
N ASP A 58 25.37 50.25 -43.12
CA ASP A 58 25.20 50.06 -41.69
C ASP A 58 24.61 48.68 -41.38
N VAL A 59 24.89 48.17 -40.17
CA VAL A 59 24.33 46.93 -39.65
C VAL A 59 23.88 47.16 -38.21
N THR A 60 22.59 46.95 -37.96
CA THR A 60 22.00 47.07 -36.62
C THR A 60 21.48 45.73 -36.12
N PHE A 61 21.49 45.54 -34.81
CA PHE A 61 20.92 44.39 -34.12
C PHE A 61 19.89 44.89 -33.10
N GLU A 62 18.67 44.37 -33.18
CA GLU A 62 17.63 44.64 -32.19
C GLU A 62 17.57 43.47 -31.20
N GLU A 63 18.13 43.67 -30.00
CA GLU A 63 18.29 42.63 -28.99
C GLU A 63 16.96 42.00 -28.55
N SER A 64 15.88 42.78 -28.53
CA SER A 64 14.56 42.31 -28.10
C SER A 64 13.88 41.35 -29.08
N THR A 65 14.16 41.51 -30.38
CA THR A 65 13.53 40.72 -31.45
C THR A 65 14.51 39.77 -32.14
N GLY A 66 15.81 39.87 -31.86
CA GLY A 66 16.84 39.08 -32.53
C GLY A 66 17.06 39.45 -34.00
N ILE A 67 16.48 40.56 -34.51
CA ILE A 67 16.56 40.91 -35.92
C ILE A 67 17.85 41.68 -36.22
N ILE A 68 18.63 41.19 -37.18
CA ILE A 68 19.75 41.93 -37.78
C ILE A 68 19.25 42.65 -39.02
N THR A 69 19.41 43.98 -39.07
CA THR A 69 19.06 44.80 -40.23
C THR A 69 20.32 45.33 -40.90
N ILE A 70 20.53 44.92 -42.14
CA ILE A 70 21.62 45.42 -43.00
C ILE A 70 21.04 46.50 -43.89
N THR A 71 21.51 47.75 -43.74
CA THR A 71 21.12 48.86 -44.60
C THR A 71 22.20 49.06 -45.67
N LYS A 72 21.82 49.05 -46.94
CA LYS A 72 22.72 49.30 -48.07
C LYS A 72 22.90 50.80 -48.32
N LYS A 73 23.94 51.20 -49.05
CA LYS A 73 24.23 52.61 -49.39
C LYS A 73 23.12 53.28 -50.21
N ASN A 74 22.28 52.50 -50.90
CA ASN A 74 21.07 52.99 -51.58
C ASN A 74 19.83 53.11 -50.67
N GLY A 75 19.95 52.79 -49.38
CA GLY A 75 18.85 52.83 -48.41
C GLY A 75 17.97 51.57 -48.35
N SER A 76 18.15 50.60 -49.26
CA SER A 76 17.44 49.32 -49.17
C SER A 76 17.93 48.48 -47.98
N LYS A 77 17.03 47.66 -47.42
CA LYS A 77 17.30 46.89 -46.20
C LYS A 77 17.18 45.39 -46.46
N ILE A 78 18.07 44.62 -45.84
CA ILE A 78 17.97 43.17 -45.72
C ILE A 78 17.84 42.86 -44.24
N THR A 79 16.80 42.13 -43.86
CA THR A 79 16.56 41.71 -42.48
C THR A 79 16.82 40.21 -42.34
N ILE A 80 17.56 39.83 -41.31
CA ILE A 80 17.81 38.45 -40.93
C ILE A 80 17.17 38.25 -39.55
N ASP A 81 16.17 37.39 -39.48
CA ASP A 81 15.55 36.96 -38.23
C ASP A 81 16.35 35.78 -37.68
N THR A 82 16.93 35.94 -36.48
CA THR A 82 17.81 34.93 -35.88
C THR A 82 17.07 33.94 -34.98
N GLN A 83 15.77 34.15 -34.72
CA GLN A 83 14.97 33.41 -33.75
C GLN A 83 15.59 33.30 -32.34
N MET A 84 16.52 34.19 -32.00
CA MET A 84 17.20 34.24 -30.71
C MET A 84 16.22 34.52 -29.57
N GLU A 85 15.15 35.27 -29.84
CA GLU A 85 14.04 35.55 -28.93
C GLU A 85 13.38 34.28 -28.37
N LYS A 86 13.52 33.14 -29.05
CA LYS A 86 12.94 31.86 -28.63
C LYS A 86 13.86 30.99 -27.79
N ILE A 87 15.11 31.41 -27.59
CA ILE A 87 16.06 30.66 -26.77
C ILE A 87 15.85 31.03 -25.30
N ALA A 88 15.64 30.01 -24.46
CA ALA A 88 15.55 30.17 -23.02
C ALA A 88 16.93 30.53 -22.44
N ILE A 89 17.02 31.67 -21.75
CA ILE A 89 18.26 32.15 -21.12
C ILE A 89 18.37 31.75 -19.66
N ASN A 90 17.25 31.41 -19.03
CA ASN A 90 17.20 31.01 -17.63
C ASN A 90 16.17 29.90 -17.40
N PHE A 91 16.55 28.93 -16.57
CA PHE A 91 15.70 27.84 -16.12
C PHE A 91 15.49 28.01 -14.62
N ASP A 92 14.25 28.20 -14.21
CA ASP A 92 13.85 28.29 -12.80
C ASP A 92 12.79 27.22 -12.49
N TYR A 93 12.65 26.85 -11.22
CA TYR A 93 11.65 25.90 -10.76
C TYR A 93 10.87 26.50 -9.60
N ASN A 94 9.55 26.61 -9.76
CA ASN A 94 8.65 27.01 -8.67
C ASN A 94 8.16 25.76 -7.92
N PRO A 95 8.60 25.52 -6.67
CA PRO A 95 8.20 24.33 -5.91
C PRO A 95 6.75 24.39 -5.42
N ILE A 96 6.11 25.56 -5.34
CA ILE A 96 4.72 25.69 -4.88
C ILE A 96 3.75 25.30 -6.00
N THR A 97 4.02 25.77 -7.22
CA THR A 97 3.18 25.48 -8.40
C THR A 97 3.69 24.31 -9.23
N GLN A 98 4.81 23.69 -8.83
CA GLN A 98 5.46 22.58 -9.52
C GLN A 98 5.69 22.86 -11.01
N GLN A 99 6.25 24.04 -11.32
CA GLN A 99 6.44 24.48 -12.70
C GLN A 99 7.90 24.78 -12.98
N ILE A 100 8.39 24.29 -14.14
CA ILE A 100 9.61 24.84 -14.73
C ILE A 100 9.23 26.13 -15.45
N ILE A 101 9.96 27.20 -15.15
CA ILE A 101 9.79 28.52 -15.74
C ILE A 101 11.00 28.78 -16.64
N LEU A 102 10.75 28.84 -17.93
CA LEU A 102 11.73 29.23 -18.93
C LEU A 102 11.58 30.72 -19.20
N THR A 103 12.59 31.51 -18.83
CA THR A 103 12.63 32.91 -19.25
C THR A 103 13.37 33.00 -20.57
N LEU A 104 12.69 33.50 -21.60
CA LEU A 104 13.25 33.77 -22.91
C LEU A 104 14.04 35.10 -22.90
N ILE A 105 14.91 35.31 -23.89
CA ILE A 105 15.71 36.56 -23.99
C ILE A 105 14.84 37.81 -24.17
N ASP A 106 13.65 37.68 -24.74
CA ASP A 106 12.68 38.78 -24.86
C ASP A 106 11.95 39.12 -23.53
N GLY A 107 12.26 38.38 -22.46
CA GLY A 107 11.67 38.53 -21.12
C GLY A 107 10.34 37.80 -20.94
N THR A 108 9.78 37.18 -21.99
CA THR A 108 8.59 36.35 -21.87
C THR A 108 8.91 35.04 -21.14
N LYS A 109 7.88 34.46 -20.52
CA LYS A 109 8.01 33.23 -19.73
C LYS A 109 7.18 32.11 -20.34
N GLN A 110 7.80 30.96 -20.53
CA GLN A 110 7.09 29.71 -20.82
C GLN A 110 7.03 28.87 -19.54
N TYR A 111 5.87 28.27 -19.31
CA TYR A 111 5.60 27.47 -18.13
C TYR A 111 5.39 26.02 -18.56
N ILE A 112 6.16 25.12 -17.97
CA ILE A 112 5.98 23.69 -18.13
C ILE A 112 5.41 23.18 -16.82
N ASP A 113 4.18 22.67 -16.89
CA ASP A 113 3.46 22.14 -15.75
C ASP A 113 3.96 20.74 -15.40
N LEU A 114 4.51 20.59 -14.19
CA LEU A 114 4.91 19.30 -13.62
C LEU A 114 3.89 18.80 -12.59
N SER A 115 2.75 19.46 -12.38
CA SER A 115 1.74 19.04 -11.39
C SER A 115 1.18 17.64 -11.62
N ALA A 116 1.22 17.16 -12.87
CA ALA A 116 0.83 15.79 -13.21
C ALA A 116 1.96 14.76 -12.99
N LEU A 117 3.20 15.22 -12.83
CA LEU A 117 4.37 14.41 -12.55
C LEU A 117 4.54 14.33 -11.03
N ILE A 118 4.01 13.28 -10.42
CA ILE A 118 4.31 12.99 -9.02
C ILE A 118 5.80 12.66 -8.93
N THR A 119 6.58 13.50 -8.24
CA THR A 119 8.01 13.28 -8.12
C THR A 119 8.28 12.19 -7.08
N GLN A 120 9.36 11.41 -7.26
CA GLN A 120 9.73 10.34 -6.31
C GLN A 120 9.98 10.84 -4.87
N TYR A 121 10.13 12.15 -4.69
CA TYR A 121 10.47 12.79 -3.42
C TYR A 121 9.26 13.27 -2.61
N GLU A 122 8.05 13.23 -3.17
CA GLU A 122 6.82 13.59 -2.45
C GLU A 122 6.21 12.42 -1.67
N PHE A 123 6.65 11.19 -1.95
CA PHE A 123 6.29 10.03 -1.16
C PHE A 123 7.21 9.91 0.05
N HIS A 124 6.73 10.38 1.20
CA HIS A 124 7.40 10.12 2.46
C HIS A 124 7.08 8.70 2.92
N ASP A 125 8.10 7.84 2.93
CA ASP A 125 8.02 6.57 3.65
C ASP A 125 7.67 6.87 5.11
N SER A 126 6.56 6.29 5.56
CA SER A 126 6.10 6.41 6.94
C SER A 126 6.49 5.16 7.72
N ASP A 127 6.33 5.18 9.04
CA ASP A 127 6.54 3.99 9.86
C ASP A 127 5.51 2.88 9.55
N THR A 128 4.36 3.22 8.95
CA THR A 128 3.27 2.27 8.65
C THR A 128 3.24 1.79 7.20
N VAL A 129 3.40 2.72 6.26
CA VAL A 129 3.24 2.48 4.82
C VAL A 129 4.54 2.81 4.11
N ALA A 130 4.98 1.90 3.23
CA ALA A 130 6.09 2.09 2.31
C ALA A 130 5.58 2.28 0.88
N PHE A 131 6.22 3.18 0.13
CA PHE A 131 5.92 3.42 -1.28
C PHE A 131 7.03 2.87 -2.17
N TYR A 132 6.64 2.31 -3.32
CA TYR A 132 7.54 1.75 -4.31
C TYR A 132 7.18 2.28 -5.69
N ILE A 133 8.20 2.58 -6.49
CA ILE A 133 8.04 2.93 -7.89
C ILE A 133 8.64 1.78 -8.71
N ASP A 134 7.85 1.19 -9.58
CA ASP A 134 8.35 0.16 -10.48
C ASP A 134 9.20 0.76 -11.62
N LYS A 135 9.86 -0.11 -12.38
CA LYS A 135 10.67 0.27 -13.55
C LYS A 135 9.90 1.02 -14.65
N ASP A 136 8.56 0.93 -14.64
CA ASP A 136 7.68 1.56 -15.61
C ASP A 136 7.09 2.88 -15.05
N GLY A 137 7.53 3.32 -13.87
CA GLY A 137 7.13 4.56 -13.22
C GLY A 137 5.79 4.48 -12.46
N LYS A 138 5.24 3.29 -12.22
CA LYS A 138 3.99 3.15 -11.46
C LYS A 138 4.25 3.07 -9.97
N VAL A 139 3.45 3.81 -9.21
CA VAL A 139 3.51 3.85 -7.76
C VAL A 139 2.66 2.71 -7.18
N SER A 140 3.23 1.96 -6.26
CA SER A 140 2.55 1.00 -5.40
C SER A 140 2.81 1.33 -3.93
N ALA A 141 1.84 1.04 -3.06
CA ALA A 141 1.97 1.23 -1.62
C ALA A 141 1.71 -0.09 -0.91
N ILE A 142 2.48 -0.38 0.13
CA ILE A 142 2.27 -1.56 0.98
C ILE A 142 2.29 -1.15 2.46
N VAL A 143 1.54 -1.89 3.27
CA VAL A 143 1.68 -1.81 4.73
C VAL A 143 2.91 -2.61 5.14
N LYS A 144 3.79 -1.98 5.93
CA LYS A 144 4.99 -2.64 6.48
C LYS A 144 4.57 -3.75 7.45
N GLU A 145 5.21 -4.91 7.34
CA GLU A 145 4.93 -6.02 8.25
C GLU A 145 5.18 -5.60 9.71
N GLY A 146 4.24 -5.93 10.59
CA GLY A 146 4.29 -5.55 12.01
C GLY A 146 4.04 -4.07 12.34
N SER A 147 3.75 -3.19 11.37
CA SER A 147 3.54 -1.76 11.65
C SER A 147 2.16 -1.41 12.21
N ILE A 148 1.20 -2.33 12.12
CA ILE A 148 -0.15 -2.18 12.68
C ILE A 148 -0.16 -2.58 14.15
N GLU A 149 0.02 -1.58 15.01
CA GLU A 149 -0.14 -1.68 16.47
C GLU A 149 -1.61 -1.54 16.93
N GLU A 150 -1.90 -1.85 18.20
CA GLU A 150 -3.25 -1.74 18.81
C GLU A 150 -3.91 -0.37 18.61
N LYS A 151 -3.14 0.72 18.60
CA LYS A 151 -3.66 2.09 18.38
C LYS A 151 -4.31 2.28 16.99
N HIS A 152 -3.96 1.43 16.02
CA HIS A 152 -4.51 1.46 14.66
C HIS A 152 -5.76 0.56 14.53
N LEU A 153 -6.05 -0.27 15.53
CA LEU A 153 -7.25 -1.10 15.59
C LEU A 153 -8.41 -0.28 16.18
N GLU A 154 -9.66 -0.71 15.94
CA GLU A 154 -10.82 -0.04 16.52
C GLU A 154 -10.64 0.17 18.04
N PRO A 155 -10.98 1.34 18.60
CA PRO A 155 -10.72 1.69 20.00
C PRO A 155 -11.23 0.69 21.05
N ASN A 156 -12.21 -0.14 20.68
CA ASN A 156 -12.83 -1.12 21.56
C ASN A 156 -12.24 -2.54 21.42
N TYR A 157 -11.05 -2.69 20.82
CA TYR A 157 -10.39 -3.99 20.70
C TYR A 157 -10.15 -4.66 22.06
N LEU A 158 -9.76 -3.86 23.07
CA LEU A 158 -9.59 -4.34 24.44
C LEU A 158 -10.90 -4.85 25.07
N ALA A 159 -12.04 -4.22 24.75
CA ALA A 159 -13.35 -4.68 25.23
C ALA A 159 -13.73 -6.02 24.57
N LYS A 160 -13.51 -6.16 23.26
CA LYS A 160 -13.75 -7.41 22.53
C LYS A 160 -12.86 -8.55 23.07
N ILE A 161 -11.56 -8.30 23.30
CA ILE A 161 -10.64 -9.30 23.87
C ILE A 161 -11.07 -9.72 25.27
N LYS A 162 -11.37 -8.77 26.17
CA LYS A 162 -11.79 -9.09 27.54
C LYS A 162 -13.08 -9.92 27.59
N VAL A 163 -14.03 -9.63 26.70
CA VAL A 163 -15.27 -10.43 26.58
C VAL A 163 -14.96 -11.86 26.15
N GLU A 164 -14.11 -12.04 25.13
CA GLU A 164 -13.74 -13.38 24.66
C GLU A 164 -12.90 -14.16 25.70
N VAL A 165 -12.01 -13.49 26.44
CA VAL A 165 -11.27 -14.10 27.57
C VAL A 165 -12.25 -14.56 28.65
N ALA A 166 -13.18 -13.71 29.07
CA ALA A 166 -14.18 -14.08 30.09
C ALA A 166 -15.06 -15.25 29.62
N LYS A 167 -15.41 -15.28 28.33
CA LYS A 167 -16.15 -16.40 27.72
C LYS A 167 -15.34 -17.69 27.71
N ALA A 168 -14.04 -17.63 27.41
CA ALA A 168 -13.14 -18.77 27.47
C ALA A 168 -12.98 -19.30 28.90
N GLU A 169 -12.78 -18.42 29.89
CA GLU A 169 -12.69 -18.80 31.31
C GLU A 169 -14.00 -19.44 31.81
N SER A 170 -15.15 -18.87 31.44
CA SER A 170 -16.46 -19.44 31.77
C SER A 170 -16.65 -20.83 31.13
N SER A 171 -16.25 -20.99 29.87
CA SER A 171 -16.28 -22.28 29.17
C SER A 171 -15.39 -23.32 29.85
N GLN A 172 -14.20 -22.92 30.33
CA GLN A 172 -13.30 -23.81 31.07
C GLN A 172 -13.91 -24.28 32.38
N GLN A 173 -14.53 -23.37 33.16
CA GLN A 173 -15.20 -23.72 34.41
C GLN A 173 -16.40 -24.64 34.17
N ALA A 174 -17.19 -24.38 33.13
CA ALA A 174 -18.32 -25.22 32.75
C ALA A 174 -17.86 -26.64 32.37
N ALA A 175 -16.76 -26.77 31.62
CA ALA A 175 -16.16 -28.05 31.27
C ALA A 175 -15.68 -28.82 32.53
N ALA A 176 -14.98 -28.17 33.45
CA ALA A 176 -14.52 -28.79 34.69
C ALA A 176 -15.70 -29.26 35.58
N LYS A 177 -16.78 -28.47 35.66
CA LYS A 177 -17.99 -28.88 36.38
C LYS A 177 -18.68 -30.06 35.70
N SER A 178 -18.70 -30.08 34.36
CA SER A 178 -19.23 -31.20 33.59
C SER A 178 -18.46 -32.50 33.88
N GLU A 179 -17.14 -32.43 33.94
CA GLU A 179 -16.27 -33.57 34.29
C GLU A 179 -16.58 -34.12 35.68
N ILE A 180 -16.70 -33.25 36.70
CA ILE A 180 -17.07 -33.65 38.06
C ILE A 180 -18.45 -34.32 38.09
N ASN A 181 -19.44 -33.75 37.39
CA ASN A 181 -20.78 -34.31 37.32
C ASN A 181 -20.81 -35.67 36.61
N ALA A 182 -20.02 -35.82 35.55
CA ALA A 182 -19.86 -37.10 34.85
C ALA A 182 -19.26 -38.16 35.80
N LYS A 183 -18.24 -37.80 36.59
CA LYS A 183 -17.65 -38.71 37.58
C LYS A 183 -18.62 -39.10 38.70
N ALA A 184 -19.40 -38.15 39.20
CA ALA A 184 -20.44 -38.42 40.19
C ALA A 184 -21.51 -39.38 39.63
N SER A 185 -21.91 -39.18 38.37
CA SER A 185 -22.87 -40.05 37.69
C SER A 185 -22.33 -41.46 37.48
N GLU A 186 -21.05 -41.60 37.11
CA GLU A 186 -20.37 -42.90 37.01
C GLU A 186 -20.39 -43.66 38.35
N ASN A 187 -20.09 -42.95 39.45
CA ASN A 187 -20.11 -43.55 40.79
C ASN A 187 -21.52 -43.96 41.22
N ALA A 188 -22.53 -43.14 40.95
CA ALA A 188 -23.93 -43.45 41.22
C ALA A 188 -24.38 -44.71 40.45
N ALA A 189 -24.00 -44.82 39.17
CA ALA A 189 -24.30 -46.00 38.35
C ALA A 189 -23.66 -47.28 38.94
N LYS A 190 -22.40 -47.21 39.38
CA LYS A 190 -21.71 -48.34 40.07
C LYS A 190 -22.38 -48.74 41.38
N ALA A 191 -22.84 -47.77 42.16
CA ALA A 191 -23.58 -48.03 43.39
C ALA A 191 -24.93 -48.71 43.09
N SER A 192 -25.66 -48.24 42.08
CA SER A 192 -26.91 -48.87 41.62
C SER A 192 -26.68 -50.30 41.12
N GLU A 193 -25.60 -50.55 40.36
CA GLU A 193 -25.24 -51.91 39.92
C GLU A 193 -24.99 -52.84 41.12
N THR A 194 -24.29 -52.35 42.15
CA THR A 194 -24.02 -53.12 43.37
C THR A 194 -25.31 -53.45 44.12
N ALA A 195 -26.18 -52.46 44.29
CA ALA A 195 -27.48 -52.65 44.94
C ALA A 195 -28.36 -53.66 44.19
N ALA A 196 -28.34 -53.63 42.85
CA ALA A 196 -29.04 -54.61 42.03
C ALA A 196 -28.52 -56.05 42.26
N LYS A 197 -27.19 -56.25 42.33
CA LYS A 197 -26.59 -57.56 42.64
C LYS A 197 -26.95 -58.05 44.05
N THR A 198 -27.00 -57.16 45.03
CA THR A 198 -27.47 -57.49 46.39
C THR A 198 -28.94 -57.91 46.37
N SER A 199 -29.80 -57.18 45.69
CA SER A 199 -31.21 -57.55 45.54
C SER A 199 -31.39 -58.90 44.84
N GLU A 200 -30.60 -59.19 43.80
CA GLU A 200 -30.61 -60.50 43.13
C GLU A 200 -30.24 -61.63 44.11
N THR A 201 -29.22 -61.42 44.94
CA THR A 201 -28.77 -62.39 45.96
C THR A 201 -29.87 -62.63 47.00
N ASN A 202 -30.50 -61.56 47.49
CA ASN A 202 -31.58 -61.64 48.47
C ASN A 202 -32.82 -62.35 47.89
N ALA A 203 -33.13 -62.13 46.61
CA ALA A 203 -34.20 -62.83 45.91
C ALA A 203 -33.93 -64.35 45.86
N LYS A 204 -32.72 -64.78 45.48
CA LYS A 204 -32.31 -66.21 45.49
C LYS A 204 -32.35 -66.83 46.88
N ALA A 205 -31.95 -66.08 47.91
CA ALA A 205 -32.04 -66.53 49.30
C ALA A 205 -33.50 -66.74 49.74
N SER A 206 -34.38 -65.81 49.35
CA SER A 206 -35.82 -65.88 49.63
C SER A 206 -36.48 -67.05 48.91
N GLU A 207 -36.13 -67.29 47.65
CA GLU A 207 -36.57 -68.46 46.88
C GLU A 207 -36.18 -69.77 47.58
N THR A 208 -34.91 -69.87 48.02
CA THR A 208 -34.42 -71.04 48.76
C THR A 208 -35.17 -71.25 50.09
N ALA A 209 -35.45 -70.17 50.82
CA ALA A 209 -36.21 -70.24 52.08
C ALA A 209 -37.66 -70.69 51.84
N ALA A 210 -38.31 -70.19 50.79
CA ALA A 210 -39.65 -70.60 50.40
C ALA A 210 -39.71 -72.09 50.04
N ALA A 211 -38.73 -72.60 49.30
CA ALA A 211 -38.63 -74.03 48.96
C ALA A 211 -38.48 -74.91 50.21
N LYS A 212 -37.63 -74.51 51.18
CA LYS A 212 -37.50 -75.23 52.47
C LYS A 212 -38.81 -75.25 53.25
N SER A 213 -39.51 -74.12 53.31
CA SER A 213 -40.82 -74.01 53.98
C SER A 213 -41.87 -74.91 53.32
N ALA A 214 -41.91 -74.98 51.99
CA ALA A 214 -42.80 -75.88 51.26
C ALA A 214 -42.53 -77.36 51.61
N THR A 215 -41.25 -77.76 51.66
CA THR A 215 -40.86 -79.12 52.08
C THR A 215 -41.28 -79.41 53.52
N ALA A 216 -41.07 -78.47 54.45
CA ALA A 216 -41.47 -78.63 55.84
C ALA A 216 -43.00 -78.76 55.99
N ALA A 217 -43.77 -77.99 55.22
CA ALA A 217 -45.22 -78.11 55.19
C ALA A 217 -45.67 -79.49 54.70
N ALA A 218 -45.07 -80.01 53.63
CA ALA A 218 -45.35 -81.35 53.11
C ALA A 218 -45.06 -82.46 54.15
N ILE A 219 -43.93 -82.35 54.88
CA ILE A 219 -43.59 -83.28 55.97
C ILE A 219 -44.63 -83.21 57.09
N SER A 220 -45.04 -82.01 57.47
CA SER A 220 -46.08 -81.80 58.50
C SER A 220 -47.40 -82.46 58.09
N GLU A 221 -47.81 -82.31 56.82
CA GLU A 221 -49.01 -82.94 56.28
C GLU A 221 -48.94 -84.48 56.33
N THR A 222 -47.78 -85.07 55.99
CA THR A 222 -47.59 -86.52 56.15
C THR A 222 -47.67 -86.99 57.61
N ASN A 223 -47.13 -86.22 58.55
CA ASN A 223 -47.14 -86.55 59.98
C ASN A 223 -48.53 -86.41 60.61
N ALA A 224 -49.40 -85.55 60.05
CA ALA A 224 -50.75 -85.32 60.56
C ALA A 224 -51.76 -86.43 60.16
N LYS A 225 -51.37 -87.41 59.32
CA LYS A 225 -52.24 -88.57 59.02
C LYS A 225 -52.35 -89.48 60.25
N PRO A 226 -53.54 -89.68 60.84
CA PRO A 226 -53.69 -90.46 62.07
C PRO A 226 -53.40 -91.95 61.84
N VAL A 227 -52.46 -92.47 62.64
CA VAL A 227 -52.30 -93.91 62.89
C VAL A 227 -53.60 -94.41 63.54
N ARG A 228 -54.38 -95.21 62.80
CA ARG A 228 -55.59 -95.86 63.34
C ARG A 228 -55.18 -96.81 64.48
N HIS A 229 -55.45 -96.44 65.72
CA HIS A 229 -55.37 -97.39 66.85
C HIS A 229 -56.66 -98.23 66.94
N PRO A 230 -56.57 -99.56 67.15
CA PRO A 230 -57.72 -100.44 67.32
C PRO A 230 -58.46 -100.19 68.66
N PRO A 231 -59.74 -100.57 68.78
CA PRO A 231 -60.60 -100.20 69.90
C PRO A 231 -60.19 -100.85 71.24
N VAL A 232 -60.35 -100.05 72.31
CA VAL A 232 -60.08 -100.36 73.72
C VAL A 232 -60.92 -101.54 74.22
N SER A 233 -60.27 -102.58 74.76
CA SER A 233 -60.92 -103.70 75.46
C SER A 233 -61.19 -103.33 76.93
N LEU A 234 -62.46 -103.26 77.30
CA LEU A 234 -62.94 -103.13 78.68
C LEU A 234 -62.59 -104.37 79.52
N GLN A 235 -61.93 -104.20 80.67
CA GLN A 235 -61.87 -105.22 81.72
C GLN A 235 -62.86 -104.87 82.86
N PRO A 236 -63.50 -105.86 83.52
CA PRO A 236 -64.67 -105.64 84.37
C PRO A 236 -64.32 -105.26 85.82
N GLN A 237 -65.19 -104.47 86.47
CA GLN A 237 -65.11 -104.16 87.90
C GLN A 237 -65.54 -105.36 88.78
N PRO A 238 -64.87 -105.63 89.92
CA PRO A 238 -65.41 -106.51 90.94
C PRO A 238 -66.31 -105.76 91.94
N GLN A 239 -67.48 -106.34 92.16
CA GLN A 239 -68.52 -105.97 93.11
C GLN A 239 -68.16 -106.40 94.56
N VAL A 240 -68.63 -105.62 95.56
CA VAL A 240 -69.14 -106.06 96.90
C VAL A 240 -68.07 -106.29 98.00
N LYS A 241 -68.19 -105.92 99.30
CA LYS A 241 -69.34 -105.70 100.22
C LYS A 241 -68.94 -104.86 101.46
N ARG A 242 -69.91 -104.14 102.03
CA ARG A 242 -69.87 -103.41 103.33
C ARG A 242 -69.73 -104.34 104.54
N HIS A 243 -69.23 -103.82 105.67
CA HIS A 243 -69.46 -104.36 107.02
C HIS A 243 -69.84 -103.25 108.01
N LEU A 244 -70.78 -103.58 108.91
CA LEU A 244 -71.39 -102.73 109.95
C LEU A 244 -70.55 -102.67 111.25
N PRO A 245 -70.92 -101.85 112.27
CA PRO A 245 -70.00 -101.21 113.23
C PRO A 245 -69.87 -101.92 114.59
N ALA A 246 -69.02 -101.37 115.46
CA ALA A 246 -69.11 -101.51 116.92
C ALA A 246 -68.83 -100.15 117.61
N SER A 247 -69.58 -99.84 118.67
CA SER A 247 -69.42 -98.64 119.53
C SER A 247 -69.08 -99.06 120.98
N PRO A 248 -68.93 -98.14 121.96
CA PRO A 248 -67.75 -97.95 122.83
C PRO A 248 -67.94 -98.53 124.25
N PRO A 249 -66.95 -98.49 125.19
CA PRO A 249 -66.99 -97.47 126.27
C PRO A 249 -65.64 -97.16 127.02
N VAL A 250 -65.69 -96.15 127.90
CA VAL A 250 -64.75 -95.71 128.98
C VAL A 250 -64.95 -96.59 130.25
N PRO A 251 -64.31 -96.44 131.45
CA PRO A 251 -63.14 -95.69 131.97
C PRO A 251 -62.28 -96.60 132.93
N PRO A 252 -61.58 -96.19 134.03
CA PRO A 252 -61.67 -95.00 134.92
C PRO A 252 -60.81 -93.79 134.51
#